data_AF-A0A7C9PSH4-F1
#
_entry.id   AF-A0A7C9PSH4-F1
#
_cell.length_a   1.000
_cell.length_b   1.000
_cell.length_c   1.000
_cell.angle_alpha   90.00
_cell.angle_beta   90.00
_cell.angle_gamma   90.00
#
_symmetry.space_group_name_H-M   'P 1'
#
loop_
_entity.id
_entity.type
_entity.pdbx_description
1 polymer ?
#
loop_
_entity_poly.entity_id
_entity_poly.type
_entity_poly.pdbx_seq_one_letter_code
_entity_poly.pdbx_strand_id
1 'polypeptide(L)'
;MRFVSPKVDFTFKKIFGSEESEPILISFLNAIIYGSKSTIKSLKIINPYNPGKISDLNENYLDVKANLNDGSIVVIEVQIGRMSGFPKLTMYNLSKAYANQVKTVEDCLKLKPAISVTIVDFVIFQDSEKVITEFTLQEEDGNLKYPDVELQLFFVELPKFKKDLAELSSLSDKWIYFLKDAPSLETIPENLGEVEEIGRALTIANQAGMTSEELEMADQDEKDA
;
A
#
# COMPACT_ATOMS: atom_id res chain seq x y z
N MET A 1 -16.25 -3.32 19.33
CA MET A 1 -15.71 -4.00 18.13
C MET A 1 -14.21 -4.14 18.34
N ARG A 2 -13.58 -5.15 17.73
CA ARG A 2 -12.11 -5.26 17.74
C ARG A 2 -11.67 -5.43 16.30
N PHE A 3 -10.73 -4.60 15.88
CA PHE A 3 -10.22 -4.61 14.51
C PHE A 3 -8.88 -5.34 14.47
N VAL A 4 -8.71 -6.21 13.49
CA VAL A 4 -7.39 -6.80 13.18
C VAL A 4 -6.50 -5.73 12.60
N SER A 5 -5.21 -5.78 12.93
CA SER A 5 -4.20 -4.86 12.40
C SER A 5 -4.16 -4.90 10.86
N PRO A 6 -4.40 -3.76 10.18
CA PRO A 6 -4.25 -3.68 8.73
C PRO A 6 -2.80 -3.85 8.28
N LYS A 7 -1.81 -3.84 9.19
CA LYS A 7 -0.39 -4.02 8.84
C LYS A 7 -0.02 -5.48 8.61
N VAL A 8 -0.87 -6.41 9.07
CA VAL A 8 -0.65 -7.85 8.97
C VAL A 8 -0.99 -8.31 7.55
N ASP A 9 -0.13 -9.15 6.96
CA ASP A 9 -0.14 -9.57 5.55
C ASP A 9 -1.54 -10.00 5.07
N PHE A 10 -2.14 -11.00 5.73
CA PHE A 10 -3.50 -11.47 5.43
C PHE A 10 -4.52 -10.34 5.43
N THR A 11 -4.53 -9.51 6.47
CA THR A 11 -5.53 -8.46 6.66
C THR A 11 -5.36 -7.36 5.62
N PHE A 12 -4.12 -6.97 5.32
CA PHE A 12 -3.78 -6.00 4.28
C PHE A 12 -4.27 -6.49 2.91
N LYS A 13 -3.94 -7.73 2.55
CA LYS A 13 -4.37 -8.35 1.28
C LYS A 13 -5.87 -8.46 1.17
N LYS A 14 -6.57 -8.80 2.26
CA LYS A 14 -8.03 -8.85 2.27
C LYS A 14 -8.66 -7.46 2.06
N ILE A 15 -8.13 -6.41 2.70
CA ILE A 15 -8.65 -5.05 2.60
C ILE A 15 -8.37 -4.42 1.24
N PHE A 16 -7.14 -4.54 0.73
CA PHE A 16 -6.66 -3.79 -0.44
C PHE A 16 -6.54 -4.64 -1.71
N GLY A 17 -6.47 -5.96 -1.58
CA GLY A 17 -6.18 -6.89 -2.67
C GLY A 17 -7.36 -7.78 -3.10
N SER A 18 -8.53 -7.69 -2.48
CA SER A 18 -9.70 -8.48 -2.89
C SER A 18 -10.36 -7.89 -4.15
N GLU A 19 -11.16 -8.67 -4.88
CA GLU A 19 -11.84 -8.17 -6.09
C GLU A 19 -12.75 -6.96 -5.81
N GLU A 20 -13.39 -6.92 -4.64
CA GLU A 20 -14.28 -5.83 -4.21
C GLU A 20 -13.52 -4.62 -3.63
N SER A 21 -12.19 -4.71 -3.50
CA SER A 21 -11.34 -3.68 -2.89
C SER A 21 -11.00 -2.52 -3.83
N GLU A 22 -11.43 -2.54 -5.10
CA GLU A 22 -11.08 -1.48 -6.06
C GLU A 22 -11.37 -0.06 -5.52
N PRO A 23 -12.55 0.28 -4.99
CA PRO A 23 -12.81 1.63 -4.47
C PRO A 23 -11.90 2.00 -3.29
N ILE A 24 -11.67 1.03 -2.39
CA ILE A 24 -10.78 1.17 -1.22
C ILE A 24 -9.37 1.52 -1.69
N LEU A 25 -8.85 0.75 -2.65
CA LEU A 25 -7.51 0.92 -3.15
C LEU A 25 -7.35 2.23 -3.94
N ILE A 26 -8.35 2.65 -4.71
CA ILE A 26 -8.35 3.95 -5.41
C ILE A 26 -8.27 5.11 -4.40
N SER A 27 -9.09 5.06 -3.34
CA SER A 27 -9.10 6.10 -2.30
C SER A 27 -7.75 6.18 -1.61
N PHE A 28 -7.18 5.03 -1.22
CA PHE A 28 -5.86 4.96 -0.59
C PHE A 28 -4.75 5.50 -1.50
N LEU A 29 -4.66 5.03 -2.74
CA LEU A 29 -3.59 5.44 -3.67
C LEU A 29 -3.69 6.92 -4.05
N ASN A 30 -4.89 7.46 -4.24
CA ASN A 30 -5.06 8.91 -4.45
C ASN A 30 -4.59 9.73 -3.23
N ALA A 31 -4.79 9.22 -2.02
CA ALA A 31 -4.32 9.86 -0.80
C ALA A 31 -2.79 9.90 -0.71
N ILE A 32 -2.13 8.77 -0.98
CA ILE A 32 -0.68 8.62 -0.81
C ILE A 32 0.13 9.20 -1.98
N ILE A 33 -0.25 8.89 -3.22
CA ILE A 33 0.53 9.25 -4.42
C ILE A 33 0.19 10.67 -4.89
N TYR A 34 -1.09 11.04 -4.85
CA TYR A 34 -1.59 12.26 -5.53
C TYR A 34 -2.03 13.36 -4.56
N GLY A 35 -1.66 13.26 -3.28
CA GLY A 35 -1.99 14.26 -2.27
C GLY A 35 -3.49 14.49 -2.14
N SER A 36 -4.28 13.41 -2.15
CA SER A 36 -5.76 13.40 -2.09
C SER A 36 -6.47 13.98 -3.32
N LYS A 37 -5.75 14.26 -4.42
CA LYS A 37 -6.40 14.58 -5.69
C LYS A 37 -7.01 13.31 -6.29
N SER A 38 -8.23 13.42 -6.80
CA SER A 38 -8.91 12.31 -7.49
C SER A 38 -8.32 12.13 -8.89
N THR A 39 -7.14 11.51 -8.97
CA THR A 39 -6.40 11.25 -10.21
C THR A 39 -6.74 9.86 -10.75
N ILE A 40 -6.63 8.82 -9.92
CA ILE A 40 -7.01 7.46 -10.26
C ILE A 40 -8.53 7.37 -10.31
N LYS A 41 -9.07 6.90 -11.44
CA LYS A 41 -10.53 6.76 -11.66
C LYS A 41 -11.01 5.32 -11.63
N SER A 42 -10.15 4.41 -12.05
CA SER A 42 -10.34 2.98 -11.96
C SER A 42 -8.99 2.29 -11.90
N LEU A 43 -8.97 1.07 -11.39
CA LEU A 43 -7.80 0.21 -11.42
C LEU A 43 -8.22 -1.24 -11.51
N LYS A 44 -7.31 -2.10 -11.96
CA LYS A 44 -7.49 -3.54 -11.92
C LYS A 44 -6.49 -4.14 -10.97
N ILE A 45 -6.97 -4.74 -9.88
CA ILE A 45 -6.15 -5.56 -8.99
C ILE A 45 -5.72 -6.83 -9.75
N ILE A 46 -4.43 -7.11 -9.74
CA ILE A 46 -3.81 -8.23 -10.43
C ILE A 46 -3.62 -9.37 -9.43
N ASN A 47 -4.07 -10.57 -9.80
CA ASN A 47 -4.08 -11.75 -8.93
C ASN A 47 -4.74 -11.44 -7.57
N PRO A 48 -6.02 -11.02 -7.58
CA PRO A 48 -6.71 -10.59 -6.37
C PRO A 48 -6.66 -11.68 -5.30
N TYR A 49 -6.55 -11.24 -4.05
CA TYR A 49 -6.50 -12.10 -2.88
C TYR A 49 -7.72 -13.04 -2.88
N ASN A 50 -7.46 -14.34 -2.83
CA ASN A 50 -8.49 -15.37 -2.77
C ASN A 50 -8.04 -16.45 -1.78
N PRO A 51 -8.65 -16.53 -0.58
CA PRO A 51 -8.25 -17.50 0.43
C PRO A 51 -8.42 -18.93 -0.13
N GLY A 52 -7.32 -19.69 -0.15
CA GLY A 52 -7.28 -21.07 -0.65
C GLY A 52 -6.66 -21.26 -2.04
N LYS A 53 -6.29 -20.19 -2.76
CA LYS A 53 -5.41 -20.30 -3.94
C LYS A 53 -3.95 -20.18 -3.54
N ILE A 54 -3.12 -21.11 -4.01
CA ILE A 54 -1.66 -21.01 -3.89
C ILE A 54 -1.19 -19.87 -4.81
N SER A 55 -0.59 -18.83 -4.23
CA SER A 55 0.11 -17.78 -4.98
C SER A 55 1.29 -18.38 -5.73
N ASP A 56 1.57 -17.87 -6.93
CA ASP A 56 2.80 -18.23 -7.63
C ASP A 56 4.00 -17.88 -6.72
N LEU A 57 4.90 -18.85 -6.51
CA LEU A 57 6.07 -18.74 -5.62
C LEU A 57 6.96 -17.50 -5.89
N ASN A 58 6.82 -16.88 -7.07
CA ASN A 58 7.57 -15.71 -7.52
C ASN A 58 6.95 -14.35 -7.15
N GLU A 59 5.76 -14.32 -6.55
CA GLU A 59 5.04 -13.10 -6.12
C GLU A 59 4.96 -12.95 -4.59
N ASN A 60 5.53 -13.88 -3.81
CA ASN A 60 5.43 -13.92 -2.35
C ASN A 60 5.94 -12.69 -1.57
N TYR A 61 6.60 -11.74 -2.22
CA TYR A 61 7.11 -10.52 -1.57
C TYR A 61 6.27 -9.27 -1.85
N LEU A 62 5.17 -9.43 -2.59
CA LEU A 62 4.29 -8.33 -2.97
C LEU A 62 2.90 -8.55 -2.40
N ASP A 63 2.36 -7.56 -1.70
CA ASP A 63 1.04 -7.68 -1.09
C ASP A 63 -0.07 -7.42 -2.10
N VAL A 64 0.05 -6.32 -2.84
CA VAL A 64 -0.96 -5.92 -3.82
C VAL A 64 -0.28 -5.39 -5.08
N LYS A 65 -0.80 -5.81 -6.24
CA LYS A 65 -0.44 -5.26 -7.54
C LYS A 65 -1.68 -4.75 -8.23
N ALA A 66 -1.62 -3.57 -8.83
CA ALA A 66 -2.71 -3.01 -9.59
C ALA A 66 -2.24 -2.34 -10.88
N ASN A 67 -3.05 -2.42 -11.92
CA ASN A 67 -2.90 -1.61 -13.13
C ASN A 67 -3.89 -0.45 -13.06
N LEU A 68 -3.40 0.78 -13.20
CA LEU A 68 -4.22 1.98 -13.24
C LEU A 68 -4.86 2.18 -14.61
N ASN A 69 -5.87 3.05 -14.67
CA ASN A 69 -6.61 3.36 -15.91
C ASN A 69 -5.75 3.97 -17.04
N ASP A 70 -4.59 4.54 -16.73
CA ASP A 70 -3.62 5.09 -17.71
C ASP A 70 -2.59 4.06 -18.20
N GLY A 71 -2.63 2.84 -17.63
CA GLY A 71 -1.72 1.74 -17.88
C GLY A 71 -0.55 1.65 -16.90
N SER A 72 -0.36 2.63 -16.01
CA SER A 72 0.70 2.59 -15.00
C SER A 72 0.49 1.42 -14.04
N ILE A 73 1.58 0.86 -13.52
CA ILE A 73 1.55 -0.26 -12.59
C ILE A 73 1.86 0.25 -11.19
N VAL A 74 1.06 -0.16 -10.20
CA VAL A 74 1.35 0.08 -8.79
C VAL A 74 1.63 -1.24 -8.11
N VAL A 75 2.74 -1.30 -7.38
CA VAL A 75 3.12 -2.40 -6.49
C VAL A 75 3.13 -1.88 -5.06
N ILE A 76 2.47 -2.60 -4.14
CA ILE A 76 2.26 -2.17 -2.77
C ILE A 76 2.78 -3.24 -1.81
N GLU A 77 3.57 -2.80 -0.85
CA GLU A 77 4.22 -3.64 0.15
C GLU A 77 3.99 -3.05 1.55
N VAL A 78 3.64 -3.90 2.52
CA VAL A 78 3.60 -3.57 3.95
C VAL A 78 4.63 -4.41 4.70
N GLN A 79 5.43 -3.76 5.55
CA GLN A 79 6.48 -4.44 6.31
C GLN A 79 6.53 -3.92 7.75
N ILE A 80 6.25 -4.81 8.71
CA ILE A 80 6.27 -4.50 10.15
C ILE A 80 7.70 -4.61 10.70
N GLY A 81 8.34 -5.77 10.53
CA GLY A 81 9.69 -6.02 11.02
C GLY A 81 10.79 -5.44 10.12
N ARG A 82 11.83 -4.86 10.72
CA ARG A 82 13.00 -4.36 9.97
C ARG A 82 13.81 -5.53 9.40
N MET A 83 13.72 -5.74 8.09
CA MET A 83 14.50 -6.74 7.38
C MET A 83 15.75 -6.12 6.72
N SER A 84 16.91 -6.77 6.89
CA SER A 84 18.13 -6.36 6.19
C SER A 84 17.95 -6.45 4.68
N GLY A 85 18.24 -5.37 3.96
CA GLY A 85 18.11 -5.34 2.50
C GLY A 85 16.70 -5.02 1.98
N PHE A 86 15.74 -4.68 2.85
CA PHE A 86 14.37 -4.32 2.44
C PHE A 86 14.32 -3.22 1.36
N PRO A 87 15.07 -2.11 1.43
CA PRO A 87 15.09 -1.13 0.34
C PRO A 87 15.54 -1.70 -1.01
N LYS A 88 16.43 -2.71 -1.01
CA LYS A 88 16.84 -3.41 -2.24
C LYS A 88 15.72 -4.29 -2.79
N LEU A 89 14.94 -4.93 -1.90
CA LEU A 89 13.79 -5.75 -2.29
C LEU A 89 12.69 -4.89 -2.91
N THR A 90 12.35 -3.75 -2.30
CA THR A 90 11.40 -2.79 -2.85
C THR A 90 11.82 -2.33 -4.25
N MET A 91 13.10 -1.96 -4.43
CA MET A 91 13.62 -1.60 -5.75
C MET A 91 13.58 -2.76 -6.76
N TYR A 92 13.88 -3.99 -6.31
CA TYR A 92 13.79 -5.18 -7.15
C TYR A 92 12.35 -5.42 -7.62
N ASN A 93 11.37 -5.35 -6.72
CA ASN A 93 9.96 -5.57 -7.06
C ASN A 93 9.43 -4.49 -8.00
N LEU A 94 9.77 -3.22 -7.76
CA LEU A 94 9.47 -2.11 -8.66
C LEU A 94 10.07 -2.34 -10.06
N SER A 95 11.36 -2.65 -10.13
CA SER A 95 12.07 -2.89 -11.40
C SER A 95 11.50 -4.10 -12.14
N LYS A 96 11.19 -5.17 -11.41
CA LYS A 96 10.57 -6.38 -11.97
C LYS A 96 9.17 -6.08 -12.51
N ALA A 97 8.37 -5.29 -11.82
CA ALA A 97 7.04 -4.87 -12.29
C ALA A 97 7.13 -4.06 -13.58
N TYR A 98 8.09 -3.13 -13.66
CA TYR A 98 8.36 -2.34 -14.85
C TYR A 98 8.82 -3.21 -16.02
N ALA A 99 9.82 -4.07 -15.81
CA ALA A 99 10.40 -4.93 -16.86
C ALA A 99 9.41 -6.00 -17.38
N ASN A 100 8.56 -6.56 -16.51
CA ASN A 100 7.62 -7.61 -16.88
C ASN A 100 6.48 -7.15 -17.82
N GLN A 101 6.41 -5.85 -18.12
CA GLN A 101 5.56 -5.32 -19.19
C GLN A 101 6.03 -5.79 -20.58
N VAL A 102 7.34 -6.02 -20.74
CA VAL A 102 7.97 -6.34 -22.02
C VAL A 102 7.81 -7.82 -22.33
N LYS A 103 7.12 -8.15 -23.43
CA LYS A 103 7.06 -9.51 -23.98
C LYS A 103 7.83 -9.62 -25.28
N THR A 104 7.91 -8.52 -26.04
CA THR A 104 8.73 -8.38 -27.25
C THR A 104 9.57 -7.11 -27.18
N VAL A 105 10.60 -6.98 -28.03
CA VAL A 105 11.49 -5.80 -28.04
C VAL A 105 10.72 -4.52 -28.35
N GLU A 106 9.66 -4.60 -29.14
CA GLU A 106 8.80 -3.46 -29.49
C GLU A 106 8.01 -2.91 -28.29
N ASP A 107 7.76 -3.74 -27.27
CA ASP A 107 7.06 -3.30 -26.05
C ASP A 107 7.92 -2.33 -25.22
N CYS A 108 9.25 -2.39 -25.33
CA CYS A 108 10.16 -1.49 -24.62
C CYS A 108 9.88 -0.01 -24.90
N LEU A 109 9.38 0.32 -26.11
CA LEU A 109 9.07 1.70 -26.51
C LEU A 109 7.69 2.17 -26.00
N LYS A 110 6.93 1.29 -25.35
CA LYS A 110 5.55 1.53 -24.88
C LYS A 110 5.38 1.24 -23.39
N LEU A 111 6.50 1.18 -22.66
CA LEU A 111 6.50 0.98 -21.23
C LEU A 111 5.62 2.04 -20.55
N LYS A 112 4.90 1.59 -19.53
CA LYS A 112 4.12 2.46 -18.65
C LYS A 112 4.87 2.65 -17.34
N PRO A 113 4.69 3.80 -16.67
CA PRO A 113 5.30 4.04 -15.39
C PRO A 113 4.97 2.94 -14.38
N ALA A 114 5.94 2.63 -13.52
CA ALA A 114 5.75 1.78 -12.36
C ALA A 114 5.95 2.60 -11.08
N ILE A 115 5.06 2.40 -10.12
CA ILE A 115 5.04 3.09 -8.84
C ILE A 115 5.08 2.04 -7.74
N SER A 116 5.98 2.20 -6.80
CA SER A 116 6.01 1.41 -5.58
C SER A 116 5.47 2.23 -4.42
N VAL A 117 4.55 1.67 -3.66
CA VAL A 117 4.05 2.24 -2.39
C VAL A 117 4.41 1.28 -1.28
N THR A 118 5.33 1.69 -0.42
CA THR A 118 5.89 0.86 0.64
C THR A 118 5.52 1.44 1.99
N ILE A 119 4.80 0.67 2.79
CA ILE A 119 4.34 1.04 4.12
C ILE A 119 5.20 0.30 5.14
N VAL A 120 5.78 1.02 6.10
CA VAL A 120 6.66 0.42 7.10
C VAL A 120 6.35 0.88 8.52
N ASP A 121 6.51 -0.03 9.48
CA ASP A 121 6.37 0.27 10.92
C ASP A 121 7.72 0.52 11.62
N PHE A 122 8.72 0.95 10.86
CA PHE A 122 10.04 1.34 11.34
C PHE A 122 10.58 2.53 10.54
N VAL A 123 11.60 3.21 11.07
CA VAL A 123 12.23 4.34 10.39
C VAL A 123 13.39 3.86 9.52
N ILE A 124 13.26 4.10 8.21
CA ILE A 124 14.29 3.91 7.19
C ILE A 124 15.12 5.19 7.03
N PHE A 125 14.45 6.33 6.86
CA PHE A 125 15.10 7.60 6.52
C PHE A 125 15.25 8.47 7.77
N GLN A 126 16.36 8.32 8.50
CA GLN A 126 16.59 9.00 9.78
C GLN A 126 16.69 10.53 9.65
N ASP A 127 17.16 11.01 8.51
CA ASP A 127 17.37 12.44 8.26
C ASP A 127 16.13 13.20 7.76
N SER A 128 14.97 12.52 7.69
CA SER A 128 13.70 13.09 7.22
C SER A 128 12.61 12.91 8.26
N GLU A 129 11.87 13.97 8.59
CA GLU A 129 10.69 13.88 9.46
C GLU A 129 9.39 13.58 8.69
N LYS A 130 9.45 13.51 7.35
CA LYS A 130 8.26 13.28 6.52
C LYS A 130 7.69 11.89 6.75
N VAL A 131 6.36 11.82 6.93
CA VAL A 131 5.63 10.56 7.02
C VAL A 131 5.55 9.87 5.65
N ILE A 132 5.30 10.65 4.59
CA ILE A 132 5.29 10.18 3.20
C ILE A 132 6.50 10.79 2.50
N THR A 133 7.38 9.95 1.97
CA THR A 133 8.54 10.38 1.18
C THR A 133 8.43 9.83 -0.24
N GLU A 134 8.53 10.71 -1.23
CA GLU A 134 8.56 10.36 -2.66
C GLU A 134 10.00 10.42 -3.17
N PHE A 135 10.40 9.42 -3.96
CA PHE A 135 11.65 9.40 -4.70
C PHE A 135 11.41 9.22 -6.19
N THR A 136 12.14 9.99 -6.98
CA THR A 136 12.19 9.93 -8.45
C THR A 136 13.64 10.00 -8.93
N LEU A 137 13.92 9.52 -10.14
CA LEU A 137 15.26 9.62 -10.71
C LEU A 137 15.63 11.08 -11.04
N GLN A 138 16.80 11.51 -10.58
CA GLN A 138 17.34 12.85 -10.82
C GLN A 138 18.88 12.79 -10.88
N GLU A 139 19.49 13.83 -11.45
CA GLU A 139 20.93 14.09 -11.42
C GLU A 139 21.44 14.19 -9.97
N GLU A 140 22.63 13.65 -9.70
CA GLU A 140 23.21 13.61 -8.35
C GLU A 140 23.74 14.99 -7.90
N ASP A 141 24.51 15.65 -8.76
CA ASP A 141 25.17 16.94 -8.46
C ASP A 141 24.29 18.17 -8.78
N GLY A 142 23.06 17.94 -9.25
CA GLY A 142 22.12 18.98 -9.67
C GLY A 142 20.69 18.69 -9.23
N ASN A 143 19.75 19.45 -9.78
CA ASN A 143 18.31 19.23 -9.55
C ASN A 143 17.57 18.86 -10.85
N LEU A 144 18.31 18.39 -11.85
CA LEU A 144 17.73 17.99 -13.12
C LEU A 144 17.01 16.65 -12.96
N LYS A 145 15.69 16.65 -13.15
CA LYS A 145 14.89 15.43 -13.19
C LYS A 145 15.07 14.72 -14.53
N TYR A 146 15.09 13.39 -14.49
CA TYR A 146 15.05 12.61 -15.73
C TYR A 146 13.76 12.96 -16.52
N PRO A 147 13.80 13.06 -17.86
CA PRO A 147 12.68 13.60 -18.64
C PRO A 147 11.34 12.85 -18.45
N ASP A 148 11.41 11.53 -18.33
CA ASP A 148 10.23 10.67 -18.15
C ASP A 148 10.22 10.03 -16.75
N VAL A 149 9.17 10.29 -15.97
CA VAL A 149 9.04 9.71 -14.64
C VAL A 149 8.50 8.27 -14.77
N GLU A 150 9.41 7.35 -15.06
CA GLU A 150 9.08 5.93 -15.29
C GLU A 150 9.03 5.10 -14.01
N LEU A 151 9.84 5.44 -13.01
CA LEU A 151 9.94 4.71 -11.74
C LEU A 151 9.79 5.67 -10.57
N GLN A 152 8.83 5.40 -9.70
CA GLN A 152 8.57 6.18 -8.49
C GLN A 152 8.51 5.28 -7.26
N LEU A 153 9.03 5.79 -6.14
CA LEU A 153 8.92 5.14 -4.84
C LEU A 153 8.23 6.08 -3.87
N PHE A 154 7.19 5.60 -3.21
CA PHE A 154 6.53 6.26 -2.10
C PHE A 154 6.75 5.41 -0.84
N PHE A 155 7.39 5.98 0.16
CA PHE A 155 7.53 5.36 1.47
C PHE A 155 6.60 6.03 2.48
N VAL A 156 5.81 5.23 3.17
CA VAL A 156 4.94 5.65 4.29
C VAL A 156 5.52 5.07 5.58
N GLU A 157 6.21 5.90 6.37
CA GLU A 157 6.83 5.48 7.64
C GLU A 157 5.90 5.76 8.81
N LEU A 158 5.12 4.76 9.20
CA LEU A 158 4.08 4.87 10.24
C LEU A 158 4.60 5.41 11.58
N PRO A 159 5.81 5.09 12.07
CA PRO A 159 6.31 5.63 13.34
C PRO A 159 6.49 7.15 13.33
N LYS A 160 6.60 7.78 12.16
CA LYS A 160 6.69 9.24 12.02
C LYS A 160 5.33 9.92 12.12
N PHE A 161 4.23 9.17 11.98
CA PHE A 161 2.89 9.71 12.12
C PHE A 161 2.49 9.84 13.59
N LYS A 162 2.26 11.08 14.04
CA LYS A 162 2.00 11.42 15.45
C LYS A 162 0.64 12.06 15.72
N LYS A 163 -0.20 12.21 14.69
CA LYS A 163 -1.51 12.85 14.83
C LYS A 163 -2.50 11.90 15.51
N ASP A 164 -3.29 12.45 16.41
CA ASP A 164 -4.43 11.77 17.01
C ASP A 164 -5.69 11.92 16.14
N LEU A 165 -6.74 11.16 16.46
CA LEU A 165 -8.01 11.13 15.72
C LEU A 165 -8.64 12.52 15.50
N ALA A 166 -8.51 13.42 16.47
CA ALA A 166 -9.06 14.78 16.39
C ALA A 166 -8.28 15.71 15.43
N GLU A 167 -7.04 15.35 15.08
CA GLU A 167 -6.14 16.14 14.23
C GLU A 167 -6.16 15.67 12.77
N LEU A 168 -6.92 14.61 12.46
CA LEU A 168 -7.02 14.06 11.12
C LEU A 168 -7.79 15.02 10.21
N SER A 169 -7.06 15.61 9.27
CA SER A 169 -7.56 16.71 8.43
C SER A 169 -7.55 16.39 6.94
N SER A 170 -6.64 15.52 6.50
CA SER A 170 -6.55 15.07 5.11
C SER A 170 -6.96 13.62 4.94
N LEU A 171 -7.27 13.22 3.70
CA LEU A 171 -7.53 11.81 3.38
C LEU A 171 -6.28 10.94 3.67
N SER A 172 -5.07 11.47 3.44
CA SER A 172 -3.83 10.78 3.79
C SER A 172 -3.67 10.59 5.30
N ASP A 173 -4.01 11.59 6.12
CA ASP A 173 -4.01 11.45 7.60
C ASP A 173 -4.93 10.30 8.02
N LYS A 174 -6.15 10.27 7.46
CA LYS A 174 -7.16 9.25 7.79
C LYS A 174 -6.71 7.84 7.39
N TRP A 175 -6.14 7.66 6.19
CA TRP A 175 -5.59 6.36 5.76
C TRP A 175 -4.38 5.92 6.57
N ILE A 176 -3.45 6.82 6.89
CA ILE A 176 -2.28 6.49 7.70
C ILE A 176 -2.69 6.13 9.13
N TYR A 177 -3.63 6.89 9.72
CA TYR A 177 -4.20 6.58 11.02
C TYR A 177 -4.89 5.21 11.01
N PHE A 178 -5.69 4.92 9.98
CA PHE A 178 -6.30 3.60 9.80
C PHE A 178 -5.25 2.48 9.82
N LEU A 179 -4.19 2.60 9.02
CA LEU A 179 -3.13 1.58 8.96
C LEU A 179 -2.43 1.40 10.32
N LYS A 180 -2.17 2.48 11.03
CA LYS A 180 -1.38 2.48 12.27
C LYS A 180 -2.19 2.09 13.50
N ASP A 181 -3.38 2.64 13.65
CA ASP A 181 -4.11 2.72 14.93
C ASP A 181 -5.47 2.02 14.89
N ALA A 182 -5.89 1.39 13.78
CA ALA A 182 -7.17 0.66 13.72
C ALA A 182 -7.37 -0.38 14.84
N PRO A 183 -6.36 -1.18 15.27
CA PRO A 183 -6.52 -2.13 16.38
C PRO A 183 -6.93 -1.50 17.71
N SER A 184 -6.64 -0.21 17.90
CA SER A 184 -6.97 0.54 19.11
C SER A 184 -8.42 1.04 19.15
N LEU A 185 -9.13 0.95 18.02
CA LEU A 185 -10.50 1.44 17.90
C LEU A 185 -11.50 0.43 18.46
N GLU A 186 -12.49 0.92 19.20
CA GLU A 186 -13.62 0.11 19.70
C GLU A 186 -14.85 0.19 18.80
N THR A 187 -14.96 1.24 18.00
CA THR A 187 -16.03 1.53 17.04
C THR A 187 -15.45 2.25 15.82
N ILE A 188 -16.22 2.38 14.74
CA ILE A 188 -15.85 3.23 13.60
C ILE A 188 -16.09 4.69 14.02
N PRO A 189 -15.04 5.52 14.17
CA PRO A 189 -15.21 6.91 14.56
C PRO A 189 -15.81 7.72 13.41
N GLU A 190 -16.61 8.73 13.72
CA GLU A 190 -17.27 9.61 12.74
C GLU A 190 -16.26 10.20 11.74
N ASN A 191 -15.13 10.75 12.23
CA ASN A 191 -14.08 11.32 11.38
C ASN A 191 -13.57 10.34 10.31
N LEU A 192 -13.35 9.06 10.65
CA LEU A 192 -12.92 8.05 9.68
C LEU A 192 -14.10 7.59 8.80
N GLY A 193 -15.29 7.43 9.40
CA GLY A 193 -16.51 6.99 8.74
C GLY A 193 -17.08 7.97 7.71
N GLU A 194 -16.71 9.26 7.77
CA GLU A 194 -17.00 10.25 6.72
C GLU A 194 -16.44 9.84 5.35
N VAL A 195 -15.36 9.05 5.33
CA VAL A 195 -14.80 8.47 4.12
C VAL A 195 -15.35 7.06 3.97
N GLU A 196 -16.27 6.89 3.01
CA GLU A 196 -16.98 5.63 2.79
C GLU A 196 -16.01 4.44 2.65
N GLU A 197 -14.92 4.63 1.92
CA GLU A 197 -13.91 3.59 1.70
C GLU A 197 -13.17 3.18 2.97
N ILE A 198 -12.91 4.11 3.89
CA ILE A 198 -12.28 3.80 5.19
C ILE A 198 -13.29 3.08 6.09
N GLY A 199 -14.56 3.48 6.08
CA GLY A 199 -15.63 2.77 6.78
C GLY A 199 -15.79 1.32 6.30
N ARG A 200 -15.71 1.09 4.98
CA ARG A 200 -15.69 -0.26 4.39
C ARG A 200 -14.44 -1.03 4.81
N ALA A 201 -13.26 -0.43 4.75
CA ALA A 201 -12.01 -1.06 5.17
C ALA A 201 -12.03 -1.48 6.65
N LEU A 202 -12.54 -0.61 7.55
CA LEU A 202 -12.75 -0.94 8.97
C LEU A 202 -13.76 -2.08 9.16
N THR A 203 -14.81 -2.12 8.33
CA THR A 203 -15.78 -3.22 8.36
C THR A 203 -15.14 -4.55 7.98
N ILE A 204 -14.27 -4.56 6.96
CA ILE A 204 -13.50 -5.75 6.55
C ILE A 204 -12.53 -6.18 7.67
N ALA A 205 -11.89 -5.21 8.34
CA ALA A 205 -10.95 -5.47 9.43
C ALA A 205 -11.61 -5.91 10.75
N ASN A 206 -12.93 -5.83 10.87
CA ASN A 206 -13.65 -6.15 12.11
C ASN A 206 -13.63 -7.67 12.37
N GLN A 207 -13.02 -8.09 13.48
CA GLN A 207 -12.89 -9.50 13.86
C GLN A 207 -14.24 -10.24 13.93
N ALA A 208 -15.31 -9.54 14.34
CA ALA A 208 -16.64 -10.14 14.43
C ALA A 208 -17.21 -10.56 13.06
N GLY A 209 -16.69 -10.03 11.96
CA GLY A 209 -17.04 -10.39 10.59
C GLY A 209 -16.11 -11.42 9.96
N MET A 210 -15.08 -11.88 10.67
CA MET A 210 -14.10 -12.85 10.18
C MET A 210 -14.45 -14.29 10.55
N THR A 211 -14.06 -15.23 9.70
CA THR A 211 -14.17 -16.66 10.02
C THR A 211 -13.06 -17.09 10.99
N SER A 212 -13.20 -18.25 11.63
CA SER A 212 -12.15 -18.80 12.50
C SER A 212 -10.82 -18.99 11.76
N GLU A 213 -10.86 -19.48 10.52
CA GLU A 213 -9.68 -19.67 9.69
C GLU A 213 -8.97 -18.33 9.40
N GLU A 214 -9.74 -17.28 9.11
CA GLU A 214 -9.20 -15.95 8.84
C GLU A 214 -8.54 -15.32 10.08
N LEU A 215 -9.12 -15.55 11.26
CA LEU A 215 -8.52 -15.12 12.53
C LEU A 215 -7.23 -15.89 12.83
N GLU A 216 -7.19 -17.20 12.57
CA GLU A 216 -5.98 -18.01 12.71
C GLU A 216 -4.87 -17.55 11.76
N MET A 217 -5.20 -17.20 10.51
CA MET A 217 -4.25 -16.64 9.56
C MET A 217 -3.68 -15.30 10.04
N ALA A 218 -4.55 -14.39 10.49
CA ALA A 218 -4.11 -13.11 11.03
C ALA A 218 -3.21 -13.26 12.27
N ASP A 219 -3.58 -14.14 13.20
CA ASP A 219 -2.81 -14.42 14.41
C ASP A 219 -1.46 -15.08 14.11
N GLN A 220 -1.37 -15.87 13.05
CA GLN A 220 -0.12 -16.49 12.60
C GLN A 220 0.81 -15.45 11.98
N ASP A 221 0.30 -14.63 11.05
CA ASP A 221 1.08 -13.57 10.42
C ASP A 221 1.57 -12.54 11.46
N GLU A 222 0.78 -12.22 12.48
CA GLU A 222 1.20 -11.30 13.56
C GLU A 222 2.34 -11.88 14.41
N LYS A 223 2.43 -13.21 14.56
CA LYS A 223 3.55 -13.87 15.26
C LYS A 223 4.82 -13.94 14.41
N ASP A 224 4.68 -13.97 13.09
CA ASP A 224 5.78 -14.08 12.15
C ASP A 224 6.37 -12.71 11.75
N ALA A 225 5.67 -11.60 12.08
CA ALA A 225 6.03 -10.21 11.81
C ALA A 225 7.11 -9.62 12.73
#